data_AF-A0A2J6TEQ3-F1
#
_entry.id   AF-A0A2J6TEQ3-F1
#
_cell.length_a   1.000
_cell.length_b   1.000
_cell.length_c   1.000
_cell.angle_alpha   90.00
_cell.angle_beta   90.00
_cell.angle_gamma   90.00
#
_symmetry.space_group_name_H-M   'P 1'
#
loop_
_entity.id
_entity.type
_entity.pdbx_description
1 polymer ?
#
loop_
_entity_poly.entity_id
_entity_poly.type
_entity_poly.pdbx_seq_one_letter_code
_entity_poly.pdbx_strand_id
1 'polypeptide(L)'
;MYSLPFVLRGPDELILLTAMARFYTALPVLSRSLLNAIMRSPDFLSNMQNRAVELLIAAKELRHPELFKDCLLLCLGPWGAPKFNQLEDPQLESVAIHARNELCLSVYEAQARIVSAMGYGNYTDSTKIALGSVEFNAAKKVCFIWDDIHPGGDQVCMPCYYRELLKANISFFQPLIKSSFEPLMEDRLSLINANNLYRRSCYFLGLEIRDEDLPWDQTQMDW
;
A
#
# COMPACT_ATOMS: atom_id res chain seq x y z
N MET A 1 10.41 25.60 24.17
CA MET A 1 10.05 24.36 24.90
C MET A 1 11.05 23.29 24.51
N TYR A 2 11.82 22.76 25.47
CA TYR A 2 12.66 21.59 25.22
C TYR A 2 11.74 20.38 24.96
N SER A 3 11.84 19.77 23.78
CA SER A 3 11.11 18.56 23.43
C SER A 3 11.64 17.39 24.26
N LEU A 4 10.96 17.06 25.36
CA LEU A 4 11.22 15.81 26.07
C LEU A 4 10.91 14.66 25.11
N PRO A 5 11.79 13.66 24.97
CA PRO A 5 11.51 12.51 24.14
C PRO A 5 10.28 11.78 24.70
N PHE A 6 9.31 11.51 23.83
CA PHE A 6 8.12 10.74 24.15
C PHE A 6 8.02 9.50 23.24
N VAL A 7 7.18 8.55 23.63
CA VAL A 7 6.92 7.30 22.92
C VAL A 7 5.41 7.23 22.68
N LEU A 8 5.04 6.80 21.48
CA LEU A 8 3.66 6.54 21.09
C LEU A 8 3.32 5.09 21.42
N ARG A 9 2.28 4.90 22.24
CA ARG A 9 1.70 3.60 22.60
C ARG A 9 0.89 3.01 21.46
N GLY A 10 0.43 3.84 20.51
CA GLY A 10 -0.34 3.39 19.36
C GLY A 10 -0.82 4.53 18.46
N PRO A 11 -1.45 4.20 17.32
CA PRO A 11 -2.00 5.17 16.37
C PRO A 11 -2.96 6.18 17.00
N ASP A 12 -3.84 5.71 17.89
CA ASP A 12 -4.82 6.54 18.61
C ASP A 12 -4.19 7.71 19.36
N GLU A 13 -3.02 7.47 19.97
CA GLU A 13 -2.31 8.51 20.71
C GLU A 13 -1.79 9.60 19.78
N LEU A 14 -1.28 9.26 18.59
CA LEU A 14 -0.85 10.25 17.62
C LEU A 14 -2.03 11.06 17.06
N ILE A 15 -3.16 10.41 16.82
CA ILE A 15 -4.39 11.07 16.37
C ILE A 15 -4.85 12.09 17.44
N LEU A 16 -4.87 11.67 18.71
CA LEU A 16 -5.21 12.55 19.83
C LEU A 16 -4.20 13.70 19.99
N LEU A 17 -2.90 13.42 19.94
CA LEU A 17 -1.85 14.44 20.03
C LEU A 17 -1.96 15.45 18.89
N THR A 18 -2.29 15.02 17.68
CA THR A 18 -2.54 15.90 16.54
C THR A 18 -3.73 16.82 16.81
N ALA A 19 -4.84 16.28 17.32
CA ALA A 19 -6.01 17.08 17.67
C ALA A 19 -5.71 18.11 18.79
N MET A 20 -4.95 17.71 19.82
CA MET A 20 -4.50 18.63 20.86
C MET A 20 -3.55 19.69 20.32
N ALA A 21 -2.60 19.31 19.48
CA ALA A 21 -1.65 20.23 18.85
C ALA A 21 -2.38 21.23 17.94
N ARG A 22 -3.43 20.81 17.23
CA ARG A 22 -4.30 21.73 16.47
C ARG A 22 -4.97 22.74 17.39
N PHE A 23 -5.59 22.28 18.47
CA PHE A 23 -6.29 23.12 19.44
C PHE A 23 -5.35 24.15 20.11
N TYR A 24 -4.14 23.73 20.46
CA TYR A 24 -3.14 24.58 21.10
C TYR A 24 -2.19 25.30 20.13
N THR A 25 -2.45 25.26 18.82
CA THR A 25 -1.60 25.88 17.78
C THR A 25 -0.14 25.40 17.81
N ALA A 26 0.07 24.14 18.17
CA ALA A 26 1.35 23.49 18.42
C ALA A 26 1.70 22.38 17.39
N LEU A 27 0.98 22.28 16.27
CA LEU A 27 1.27 21.33 15.19
C LEU A 27 2.73 21.38 14.70
N PRO A 28 3.37 22.56 14.51
CA PRO A 28 4.78 22.61 14.10
C PRO A 28 5.72 21.98 15.13
N VAL A 29 5.41 22.13 16.43
CA VAL A 29 6.24 21.59 17.51
C VAL A 29 6.12 20.07 17.53
N LEU A 30 4.89 19.54 17.42
CA LEU A 30 4.65 18.10 17.36
C LEU A 30 5.33 17.49 16.13
N SER A 31 5.10 18.07 14.94
CA SER A 31 5.68 17.60 13.67
C SER A 31 7.21 17.44 13.74
N ARG A 32 7.94 18.46 14.23
CA ARG A 32 9.41 18.41 14.35
C ARG A 32 9.93 17.32 15.30
N SER A 33 9.14 16.96 16.30
CA SER A 33 9.52 15.92 17.28
C SER A 33 9.09 14.51 16.87
N LEU A 34 8.23 14.40 15.86
CA LEU A 34 7.50 13.18 15.56
C LEU A 34 8.38 12.06 15.01
N LEU A 35 9.31 12.35 14.10
CA LEU A 35 10.20 11.34 13.53
C LEU A 35 10.94 10.56 14.63
N ASN A 36 11.52 11.27 15.60
CA ASN A 36 12.22 10.67 16.73
C ASN A 36 11.29 9.86 17.64
N ALA A 37 10.04 10.30 17.81
CA ALA A 37 9.05 9.57 18.60
C ALA A 37 8.62 8.28 17.90
N ILE A 38 8.33 8.31 16.59
CA ILE A 38 7.96 7.14 15.78
C ILE A 38 9.04 6.06 15.85
N MET A 39 10.31 6.44 15.66
CA MET A 39 11.44 5.50 15.70
C MET A 39 11.60 4.77 17.05
N ARG A 40 11.04 5.32 18.14
CA ARG A 40 11.05 4.72 19.48
C ARG A 40 9.78 3.96 19.81
N SER A 41 8.84 3.86 18.87
CA SER A 41 7.47 3.41 19.10
C SER A 41 7.13 2.18 18.25
N PRO A 42 7.67 0.99 18.58
CA PRO A 42 7.39 -0.23 17.81
C PRO A 42 5.90 -0.62 17.84
N ASP A 43 5.22 -0.36 18.95
CA ASP A 43 3.79 -0.64 19.10
C ASP A 43 2.93 0.27 18.19
N PHE A 44 3.36 1.52 17.97
CA PHE A 44 2.74 2.39 16.97
C PHE A 44 2.89 1.81 15.57
N LEU A 45 4.12 1.45 15.18
CA LEU A 45 4.42 0.94 13.84
C LEU A 45 3.66 -0.36 13.51
N SER A 46 3.55 -1.27 14.47
CA SER A 46 2.82 -2.53 14.30
C SER A 46 1.30 -2.36 14.12
N ASN A 47 0.73 -1.25 14.60
CA ASN A 47 -0.71 -1.00 14.57
C ASN A 47 -1.15 0.04 13.54
N MET A 48 -0.21 0.73 12.87
CA MET A 48 -0.50 1.79 11.90
C MET A 48 -1.45 1.35 10.78
N GLN A 49 -1.33 0.12 10.27
CA GLN A 49 -2.21 -0.40 9.24
C GLN A 49 -3.70 -0.36 9.65
N ASN A 50 -4.00 -0.54 10.94
CA ASN A 50 -5.38 -0.61 11.44
C ASN A 50 -6.08 0.77 11.37
N ARG A 51 -5.31 1.85 11.48
CA ARG A 51 -5.78 3.24 11.53
C ARG A 51 -5.20 4.09 10.40
N ALA A 52 -4.88 3.46 9.27
CA ALA A 52 -4.17 4.11 8.16
C ALA A 52 -4.90 5.33 7.61
N VAL A 53 -6.24 5.30 7.56
CA VAL A 53 -7.07 6.40 7.05
C VAL A 53 -6.98 7.61 7.99
N GLU A 54 -7.17 7.41 9.29
CA GLU A 54 -7.10 8.50 10.27
C GLU A 54 -5.67 9.02 10.45
N LEU A 55 -4.68 8.13 10.37
CA LEU A 55 -3.28 8.53 10.37
C LEU A 55 -2.88 9.26 9.08
N LEU A 56 -3.49 8.99 7.93
CA LEU A 56 -3.27 9.75 6.70
C LEU A 56 -3.73 11.21 6.89
N ILE A 57 -4.90 11.41 7.51
CA ILE A 57 -5.43 12.73 7.86
C ILE A 57 -4.48 13.44 8.84
N ALA A 58 -4.07 12.75 9.91
CA ALA A 58 -3.13 13.31 10.88
C ALA A 58 -1.78 13.66 10.23
N ALA A 59 -1.26 12.80 9.35
CA ALA A 59 0.00 13.02 8.64
C ALA A 59 -0.06 14.25 7.73
N LYS A 60 -1.19 14.48 7.07
CA LYS A 60 -1.43 15.70 6.28
C LYS A 60 -1.36 16.95 7.15
N GLU A 61 -2.05 16.96 8.29
CA GLU A 61 -2.03 18.11 9.19
C GLU A 61 -0.66 18.36 9.81
N LEU A 62 0.05 17.29 10.14
CA LEU A 62 1.41 17.33 10.66
C LEU A 62 2.44 17.58 9.56
N ARG A 63 2.03 17.64 8.28
CA ARG A 63 2.90 17.79 7.11
C ARG A 63 4.10 16.84 7.15
N HIS A 64 3.89 15.60 7.60
CA HIS A 64 4.96 14.61 7.80
C HIS A 64 5.05 13.69 6.58
N PRO A 65 6.06 13.84 5.70
CA PRO A 65 6.07 13.17 4.39
C PRO A 65 6.08 11.65 4.47
N GLU A 66 6.96 11.06 5.26
CA GLU A 66 7.15 9.61 5.34
C GLU A 66 5.91 8.91 5.90
N LEU A 67 5.35 9.48 6.98
CA LEU A 67 4.10 9.00 7.58
C LEU A 67 2.95 9.08 6.59
N PHE A 68 2.86 10.17 5.82
CA PHE A 68 1.83 10.34 4.81
C PHE A 68 1.96 9.34 3.68
N LYS A 69 3.16 9.17 3.11
CA LYS A 69 3.41 8.23 2.00
C LYS A 69 3.06 6.80 2.40
N ASP A 70 3.53 6.36 3.57
CA ASP A 70 3.23 5.02 4.08
C ASP A 70 1.72 4.84 4.33
N CYS A 71 1.07 5.80 5.01
CA CYS A 71 -0.38 5.76 5.23
C CYS A 71 -1.17 5.74 3.91
N LEU A 72 -0.77 6.54 2.92
CA LEU A 72 -1.42 6.61 1.62
C LEU A 72 -1.33 5.25 0.92
N LEU A 73 -0.14 4.67 0.87
CA LEU A 73 0.10 3.35 0.29
C LEU A 73 -0.71 2.24 1.00
N LEU A 74 -0.81 2.30 2.33
CA LEU A 74 -1.66 1.41 3.11
C LEU A 74 -3.16 1.61 2.85
N CYS A 75 -3.59 2.82 2.48
CA CYS A 75 -4.97 3.12 2.11
C CYS A 75 -5.34 2.65 0.70
N LEU A 76 -4.36 2.50 -0.20
CA LEU A 76 -4.59 1.99 -1.57
C LEU A 76 -5.00 0.52 -1.61
N GLY A 77 -4.84 -0.23 -0.50
CA GLY A 77 -5.23 -1.63 -0.39
C GLY A 77 -6.08 -1.94 0.85
N PRO A 78 -6.51 -3.20 1.04
CA PRO A 78 -6.29 -4.37 0.16
C PRO A 78 -6.87 -4.22 -1.25
N TRP A 79 -6.33 -4.92 -2.25
CA TRP A 79 -6.63 -4.66 -3.68
C TRP A 79 -8.11 -4.50 -4.03
N GLY A 80 -8.97 -5.44 -3.65
CA GLY A 80 -10.40 -5.38 -3.97
C GLY A 80 -11.25 -4.58 -2.98
N ALA A 81 -10.64 -4.00 -1.94
CA ALA A 81 -11.32 -3.19 -0.93
C ALA A 81 -10.40 -2.11 -0.38
N PRO A 82 -10.03 -1.13 -1.22
CA PRO A 82 -9.14 -0.06 -0.80
C PRO A 82 -9.77 0.75 0.34
N LYS A 83 -8.96 1.07 1.36
CA LYS A 83 -9.45 1.82 2.53
C LYS A 83 -9.71 3.29 2.24
N PHE A 84 -9.12 3.87 1.19
CA PHE A 84 -9.32 5.28 0.84
C PHE A 84 -10.77 5.63 0.51
N ASN A 85 -11.63 4.65 0.19
CA ASN A 85 -13.08 4.86 0.01
C ASN A 85 -13.78 5.39 1.29
N GLN A 86 -13.10 5.37 2.43
CA GLN A 86 -13.59 5.88 3.71
C GLN A 86 -13.18 7.35 3.96
N LEU A 87 -12.41 7.95 3.04
CA LEU A 87 -11.98 9.33 3.18
C LEU A 87 -13.13 10.30 2.92
N GLU A 88 -13.27 11.29 3.78
CA GLU A 88 -14.24 12.39 3.64
C GLU A 88 -13.59 13.67 3.10
N ASP A 89 -12.26 13.82 3.23
CA ASP A 89 -11.51 14.98 2.74
C ASP A 89 -11.32 14.88 1.21
N PRO A 90 -11.91 15.80 0.41
CA PRO A 90 -11.86 15.71 -1.05
C PRO A 90 -10.45 15.82 -1.63
N GLN A 91 -9.54 16.54 -0.95
CA GLN A 91 -8.16 16.66 -1.40
C GLN A 91 -7.41 15.34 -1.18
N LEU A 92 -7.60 14.70 -0.03
CA LEU A 92 -7.01 13.38 0.24
C LEU A 92 -7.60 12.29 -0.66
N GLU A 93 -8.92 12.33 -0.88
CA GLU A 93 -9.61 11.42 -1.79
C GLU A 93 -9.04 11.55 -3.20
N SER A 94 -8.89 12.78 -3.71
CA SER A 94 -8.31 13.04 -5.03
C SER A 94 -6.88 12.49 -5.17
N VAL A 95 -6.02 12.72 -4.16
CA VAL A 95 -4.64 12.19 -4.13
C VAL A 95 -4.65 10.65 -4.12
N ALA A 96 -5.53 10.03 -3.32
CA ALA A 96 -5.64 8.57 -3.25
C ALA A 96 -6.19 7.96 -4.55
N ILE A 97 -7.16 8.60 -5.19
CA ILE A 97 -7.69 8.17 -6.50
C ILE A 97 -6.59 8.26 -7.56
N HIS A 98 -5.82 9.36 -7.59
CA HIS A 98 -4.72 9.52 -8.52
C HIS A 98 -3.67 8.39 -8.34
N ALA A 99 -3.20 8.19 -7.11
CA ALA A 99 -2.24 7.13 -6.80
C ALA A 99 -2.80 5.73 -7.11
N ARG A 100 -4.10 5.49 -6.85
CA ARG A 100 -4.76 4.23 -7.22
C ARG A 100 -4.80 4.04 -8.73
N ASN A 101 -5.06 5.09 -9.50
CA ASN A 101 -5.10 5.03 -10.95
C ASN A 101 -3.72 4.72 -11.53
N GLU A 102 -2.65 5.35 -11.03
CA GLU A 102 -1.28 5.03 -11.44
C GLU A 102 -0.93 3.57 -11.14
N LEU A 103 -1.32 3.06 -9.97
CA LEU A 103 -1.14 1.65 -9.63
C LEU A 103 -1.93 0.73 -10.58
N CYS A 104 -3.19 1.06 -10.87
CA CYS A 104 -4.03 0.31 -11.81
C CYS A 104 -3.43 0.30 -13.23
N LEU A 105 -2.92 1.44 -13.70
CA LEU A 105 -2.24 1.54 -15.00
C LEU A 105 -0.99 0.65 -15.04
N SER A 106 -0.17 0.68 -13.98
CA SER A 106 1.04 -0.15 -13.90
C SER A 106 0.71 -1.64 -13.91
N VAL A 107 -0.34 -2.04 -13.18
CA VAL A 107 -0.87 -3.41 -13.17
C VAL A 107 -1.42 -3.83 -14.54
N TYR A 108 -2.11 -2.92 -15.22
CA TYR A 108 -2.64 -3.14 -16.57
C TYR A 108 -1.50 -3.33 -17.59
N GLU A 109 -0.48 -2.49 -17.55
CA GLU A 109 0.69 -2.62 -18.42
C GLU A 109 1.43 -3.95 -18.20
N ALA A 110 1.63 -4.32 -16.94
CA ALA A 110 2.25 -5.61 -16.59
C ALA A 110 1.44 -6.79 -17.15
N GLN A 111 0.11 -6.74 -17.04
CA GLN A 111 -0.79 -7.72 -17.64
C GLN A 111 -0.71 -7.74 -19.16
N ALA A 112 -0.77 -6.59 -19.81
CA ALA A 112 -0.74 -6.48 -21.26
C ALA A 112 0.54 -7.09 -21.84
N ARG A 113 1.68 -6.91 -21.17
CA ARG A 113 2.96 -7.55 -21.56
C ARG A 113 2.87 -9.08 -21.47
N ILE A 114 2.31 -9.62 -20.39
CA ILE A 114 2.14 -11.06 -20.20
C ILE A 114 1.21 -11.65 -21.26
N VAL A 115 0.04 -11.05 -21.45
CA VAL A 115 -0.97 -11.51 -22.43
C VAL A 115 -0.40 -11.42 -23.85
N SER A 116 0.31 -10.35 -24.18
CA SER A 116 0.95 -10.21 -25.48
C SER A 116 1.98 -11.31 -25.70
N ALA A 117 2.84 -11.59 -24.72
CA ALA A 117 3.79 -12.70 -24.82
C ALA A 117 3.11 -14.05 -25.03
N MET A 118 1.99 -14.31 -24.32
CA MET A 118 1.17 -15.51 -24.53
C MET A 118 0.56 -15.60 -25.94
N GLY A 119 0.27 -14.47 -26.59
CA GLY A 119 -0.31 -14.44 -27.94
C GLY A 119 0.71 -14.69 -29.05
N TYR A 120 1.97 -14.29 -28.86
CA TYR A 120 3.00 -14.36 -29.90
C TYR A 120 3.93 -15.59 -29.80
N GLY A 121 3.89 -16.34 -28.70
CA GLY A 121 4.77 -17.49 -28.53
C GLY A 121 4.31 -18.75 -29.28
N ASN A 122 5.29 -19.50 -29.79
CA ASN A 122 5.05 -20.83 -30.35
C ASN A 122 5.04 -21.87 -29.23
N TYR A 123 3.85 -22.23 -28.74
CA TYR A 123 3.67 -23.15 -27.62
C TYR A 123 3.19 -24.53 -28.06
N THR A 124 3.78 -25.56 -27.48
CA THR A 124 3.23 -26.92 -27.55
C THR A 124 1.91 -27.01 -26.78
N ASP A 125 1.02 -27.92 -27.16
CA ASP A 125 -0.25 -28.11 -26.43
C ASP A 125 -0.02 -28.54 -24.98
N SER A 126 1.03 -29.32 -24.71
CA SER A 126 1.44 -29.64 -23.34
C SER A 126 1.81 -28.40 -22.52
N THR A 127 2.46 -27.40 -23.13
CA THR A 127 2.78 -26.14 -22.45
C THR A 127 1.51 -25.34 -22.13
N LYS A 128 0.55 -25.29 -23.05
CA LYS A 128 -0.73 -24.60 -22.84
C LYS A 128 -1.54 -25.26 -21.70
N ILE A 129 -1.62 -26.59 -21.69
CA ILE A 129 -2.32 -27.34 -20.64
C ILE A 129 -1.65 -27.13 -19.27
N ALA A 130 -0.31 -27.20 -19.21
CA ALA A 130 0.43 -26.97 -17.99
C ALA A 130 0.19 -25.54 -17.45
N LEU A 131 0.28 -24.53 -18.32
CA LEU A 131 0.02 -23.13 -17.95
C LEU A 131 -1.40 -22.95 -17.40
N GLY A 132 -2.42 -23.40 -18.14
CA GLY A 132 -3.82 -23.29 -17.71
C GLY A 132 -4.08 -24.00 -16.38
N SER A 133 -3.43 -25.13 -16.13
CA SER A 133 -3.54 -25.84 -14.84
C SER A 133 -2.95 -25.03 -13.67
N VAL A 134 -1.83 -24.34 -13.90
CA VAL A 134 -1.19 -23.51 -12.86
C VAL A 134 -2.02 -22.25 -12.60
N GLU A 135 -2.47 -21.57 -13.66
CA GLU A 135 -3.33 -20.38 -13.55
C GLU A 135 -4.62 -20.70 -12.80
N PHE A 136 -5.28 -21.81 -13.15
CA PHE A 136 -6.48 -22.26 -12.48
C PHE A 136 -6.24 -22.56 -10.99
N ASN A 137 -5.15 -23.23 -10.65
CA ASN A 137 -4.80 -23.53 -9.26
C ASN A 137 -4.46 -22.26 -8.46
N ALA A 138 -3.75 -21.30 -9.07
CA ALA A 138 -3.47 -20.02 -8.45
C ALA A 138 -4.76 -19.23 -8.19
N ALA A 139 -5.63 -19.11 -9.20
CA ALA A 139 -6.93 -18.44 -9.08
C ALA A 139 -7.79 -19.09 -7.97
N LYS A 140 -7.90 -20.42 -7.97
CA LYS A 140 -8.66 -21.17 -6.95
C LYS A 140 -8.16 -20.90 -5.53
N LYS A 141 -6.83 -20.92 -5.31
CA LYS A 141 -6.24 -20.60 -3.99
C LYS A 141 -6.55 -19.17 -3.55
N VAL A 142 -6.50 -18.22 -4.49
CA VAL A 142 -6.74 -16.80 -4.21
C VAL A 142 -8.19 -16.54 -3.84
N CYS A 143 -9.14 -17.21 -4.50
CA CYS A 143 -10.56 -17.11 -4.14
C CYS A 143 -10.79 -17.50 -2.67
N PHE A 144 -10.19 -18.61 -2.20
CA PHE A 144 -10.29 -18.99 -0.78
C PHE A 144 -9.70 -17.93 0.15
N ILE A 145 -8.53 -17.36 -0.20
CA ILE A 145 -7.93 -16.29 0.60
C ILE A 145 -8.83 -15.05 0.62
N TRP A 146 -9.53 -14.75 -0.47
CA TRP A 146 -10.35 -13.55 -0.61
C TRP A 146 -11.71 -13.67 0.06
N ASP A 147 -12.33 -14.86 0.08
CA ASP A 147 -13.60 -15.12 0.78
C ASP A 147 -13.49 -14.84 2.29
N ASP A 148 -12.33 -15.08 2.90
CA ASP A 148 -12.03 -14.74 4.31
C ASP A 148 -11.91 -13.21 4.56
N ILE A 149 -11.82 -12.40 3.50
CA ILE A 149 -11.61 -10.94 3.57
C ILE A 149 -12.89 -10.21 3.14
N HIS A 150 -13.52 -10.69 2.06
CA HIS A 150 -14.74 -10.16 1.46
C HIS A 150 -15.67 -11.32 1.10
N PRO A 151 -16.46 -11.83 2.07
CA PRO A 151 -17.41 -12.90 1.81
C PRO A 151 -18.39 -12.48 0.69
N GLY A 152 -18.41 -13.22 -0.41
CA GLY A 152 -19.28 -12.93 -1.56
C GLY A 152 -18.73 -11.91 -2.56
N GLY A 153 -17.43 -11.62 -2.54
CA GLY A 153 -16.79 -10.79 -3.55
C GLY A 153 -16.42 -11.59 -4.82
N ASP A 154 -16.97 -11.20 -5.98
CA ASP A 154 -16.67 -11.82 -7.29
C ASP A 154 -15.27 -11.46 -7.86
N GLN A 155 -14.43 -10.75 -7.10
CA GLN A 155 -13.15 -10.23 -7.60
C GLN A 155 -11.95 -11.05 -7.12
N VAL A 156 -11.02 -11.32 -8.05
CA VAL A 156 -9.72 -11.94 -7.72
C VAL A 156 -8.80 -10.90 -7.08
N CYS A 157 -8.19 -11.25 -5.93
CA CYS A 157 -7.14 -10.45 -5.34
C CYS A 157 -5.86 -10.51 -6.19
N MET A 158 -5.68 -9.53 -7.08
CA MET A 158 -4.59 -9.52 -8.07
C MET A 158 -3.18 -9.68 -7.44
N PRO A 159 -2.83 -8.99 -6.34
CA PRO A 159 -1.53 -9.20 -5.70
C PRO A 159 -1.33 -10.63 -5.19
N CYS A 160 -2.37 -11.27 -4.65
CA CYS A 160 -2.30 -12.68 -4.22
C CYS A 160 -2.11 -13.60 -5.42
N TYR A 161 -2.85 -13.35 -6.51
CA TYR A 161 -2.79 -14.17 -7.73
C TYR A 161 -1.40 -14.21 -8.33
N TYR A 162 -0.80 -13.04 -8.57
CA TYR A 162 0.55 -13.02 -9.14
C TYR A 162 1.62 -13.55 -8.18
N ARG A 163 1.44 -13.40 -6.85
CA ARG A 163 2.33 -14.04 -5.88
C ARG A 163 2.24 -15.56 -5.93
N GLU A 164 1.06 -16.13 -6.08
CA GLU A 164 0.89 -17.58 -6.24
C GLU A 164 1.46 -18.07 -7.58
N LEU A 165 1.28 -17.32 -8.68
CA LEU A 165 1.91 -17.64 -9.96
C LEU A 165 3.44 -17.65 -9.86
N LEU A 166 4.02 -16.64 -9.18
CA LEU A 166 5.47 -16.58 -8.96
C LEU A 166 5.97 -17.76 -8.11
N LYS A 167 5.20 -18.26 -7.14
CA LYS A 167 5.57 -19.45 -6.36
C LYS A 167 5.49 -20.74 -7.18
N ALA A 168 4.52 -20.82 -8.10
CA ALA A 168 4.32 -22.01 -8.92
C ALA A 168 5.44 -22.26 -9.94
N ASN A 169 6.33 -21.28 -10.15
CA ASN A 169 7.54 -21.40 -10.96
C ASN A 169 7.28 -21.92 -12.39
N ILE A 170 6.46 -21.17 -13.13
CA ILE A 170 6.05 -21.53 -14.49
C ILE A 170 7.23 -21.25 -15.43
N SER A 171 8.06 -22.25 -15.70
CA SER A 171 9.41 -22.06 -16.25
C SER A 171 9.53 -21.05 -17.40
N PHE A 172 8.60 -21.08 -18.37
CA PHE A 172 8.65 -20.17 -19.53
C PHE A 172 8.22 -18.73 -19.21
N PHE A 173 7.14 -18.54 -18.44
CA PHE A 173 6.59 -17.20 -18.15
C PHE A 173 7.16 -16.58 -16.89
N GLN A 174 7.83 -17.36 -16.06
CA GLN A 174 8.37 -16.92 -14.79
C GLN A 174 9.24 -15.66 -14.91
N PRO A 175 10.20 -15.56 -15.84
CA PRO A 175 11.04 -14.36 -15.95
C PRO A 175 10.21 -13.12 -16.30
N LEU A 176 9.18 -13.29 -17.13
CA LEU A 176 8.31 -12.20 -17.57
C LEU A 176 7.34 -11.74 -16.48
N ILE A 177 6.70 -12.68 -15.79
CA ILE A 177 5.83 -12.38 -14.64
C ILE A 177 6.66 -11.68 -13.57
N LYS A 178 7.86 -12.20 -13.29
CA LYS A 178 8.80 -11.65 -12.32
C LYS A 178 9.18 -10.22 -12.66
N SER A 179 9.71 -9.98 -13.86
CA SER A 179 10.12 -8.62 -14.27
C SER A 179 8.96 -7.63 -14.33
N SER A 180 7.74 -8.10 -14.61
CA SER A 180 6.56 -7.23 -14.73
C SER A 180 5.92 -6.89 -13.38
N PHE A 181 5.93 -7.82 -12.41
CA PHE A 181 5.20 -7.66 -11.15
C PHE A 181 6.07 -7.50 -9.91
N GLU A 182 7.34 -7.89 -9.90
CA GLU A 182 8.22 -7.64 -8.76
C GLU A 182 8.29 -6.16 -8.36
N PRO A 183 8.44 -5.20 -9.30
CA PRO A 183 8.46 -3.78 -8.95
C PRO A 183 7.19 -3.34 -8.22
N LEU A 184 6.02 -3.91 -8.57
CA LEU A 184 4.72 -3.58 -7.94
C LEU A 184 4.54 -4.24 -6.57
N MET A 185 5.27 -5.33 -6.32
CA MET A 185 5.21 -6.09 -5.06
C MET A 185 6.30 -5.71 -4.06
N GLU A 186 7.30 -4.95 -4.50
CA GLU A 186 8.36 -4.40 -3.68
C GLU A 186 7.79 -3.65 -2.47
N ASP A 187 8.51 -3.71 -1.35
CA ASP A 187 8.13 -2.96 -0.15
C ASP A 187 8.71 -1.56 -0.23
N ARG A 188 7.86 -0.55 -0.48
CA ARG A 188 8.23 0.87 -0.44
C ARG A 188 7.74 1.60 0.80
N LEU A 189 7.33 0.87 1.84
CA LEU A 189 7.06 1.48 3.14
C LEU A 189 8.37 1.87 3.79
N SER A 190 8.41 3.11 4.30
CA SER A 190 9.60 3.76 4.84
C SER A 190 9.70 3.65 6.36
N LEU A 191 8.57 3.67 7.06
CA LEU A 191 8.47 3.61 8.51
C LEU A 191 8.22 2.19 9.01
N ILE A 192 7.48 1.39 8.25
CA ILE A 192 7.07 0.04 8.64
C ILE A 192 7.67 -0.97 7.68
N ASN A 193 8.14 -2.08 8.24
CA ASN A 193 8.49 -3.24 7.42
C ASN A 193 7.21 -3.95 6.94
N ALA A 194 7.03 -4.15 5.64
CA ALA A 194 5.83 -4.80 5.11
C ALA A 194 5.58 -6.21 5.65
N ASN A 195 6.60 -6.90 6.18
CA ASN A 195 6.43 -8.20 6.85
C ASN A 195 5.53 -8.13 8.08
N ASN A 196 5.38 -6.94 8.68
CA ASN A 196 4.52 -6.72 9.84
C ASN A 196 3.07 -6.43 9.43
N LEU A 197 2.77 -6.30 8.14
CA LEU A 197 1.40 -6.05 7.69
C LEU A 197 0.56 -7.32 7.77
N TYR A 198 -0.60 -7.18 8.39
CA TYR A 198 -1.64 -8.17 8.28
C TYR A 198 -2.05 -8.31 6.81
N ARG A 199 -2.06 -9.55 6.31
CA ARG A 199 -2.44 -9.89 4.93
C ARG A 199 -1.66 -9.08 3.88
N ARG A 200 -0.35 -8.85 4.10
CA ARG A 200 0.58 -8.22 3.13
C ARG A 200 0.38 -8.71 1.69
N SER A 201 0.10 -10.00 1.52
CA SER A 201 -0.11 -10.64 0.21
C SER A 201 -1.25 -10.03 -0.61
N CYS A 202 -2.14 -9.25 0.00
CA CYS A 202 -3.27 -8.58 -0.66
C CYS A 202 -2.97 -7.16 -1.13
N TYR A 203 -1.72 -6.70 -0.99
CA TYR A 203 -1.29 -5.33 -1.33
C TYR A 203 -0.29 -5.32 -2.48
N PHE A 204 -0.36 -4.29 -3.32
CA PHE A 204 0.79 -3.80 -4.08
C PHE A 204 1.36 -2.61 -3.31
N LEU A 205 2.64 -2.69 -2.98
CA LEU A 205 3.36 -1.70 -2.16
C LEU A 205 4.50 -1.06 -2.95
N GLY A 206 4.60 -1.37 -4.24
CA GLY A 206 5.67 -0.91 -5.11
C GLY A 206 5.47 0.47 -5.72
N LEU A 207 4.35 1.15 -5.42
CA LEU A 207 4.09 2.49 -5.94
C LEU A 207 4.99 3.49 -5.24
N GLU A 208 5.65 4.35 -6.02
CA GLU A 208 6.43 5.46 -5.51
C GLU A 208 5.56 6.71 -5.40
N ILE A 209 5.40 7.23 -4.18
CA ILE A 209 4.71 8.50 -3.95
C ILE A 209 5.78 9.59 -3.86
N ARG A 210 5.79 10.50 -4.84
CA ARG A 210 6.80 11.56 -4.93
C ARG A 210 6.47 12.69 -3.97
N ASP A 211 7.47 13.50 -3.65
CA ASP A 211 7.28 14.69 -2.81
C ASP A 211 6.35 15.71 -3.47
N GLU A 212 6.33 15.75 -4.79
CA GLU A 212 5.45 16.60 -5.62
C GLU A 212 3.97 16.18 -5.51
N ASP A 213 3.69 14.93 -5.13
CA ASP A 213 2.33 14.39 -5.00
C ASP A 213 1.74 14.67 -3.61
N LEU A 214 2.48 15.31 -2.70
CA LEU A 214 2.00 15.67 -1.37
C LEU A 214 0.98 16.81 -1.45
N PRO A 215 -0.10 16.79 -0.64
CA PRO A 215 -1.14 17.81 -0.68
C PRO A 215 -0.76 19.15 -0.01
N TRP A 216 0.53 19.36 0.32
CA TRP A 216 1.06 20.59 0.90
C TRP A 216 2.41 20.94 0.28
N ASP A 217 2.79 22.21 0.37
CA ASP A 217 4.11 22.69 -0.02
C ASP A 217 5.14 22.39 1.09
N GLN A 218 6.19 21.65 0.74
CA GLN A 218 7.27 21.30 1.69
C GLN A 218 8.10 22.50 2.17
N THR A 219 8.08 23.60 1.42
CA THR A 219 8.81 24.83 1.78
C THR A 219 7.99 25.74 2.71
N GLN A 220 6.71 25.44 2.90
CA GLN A 220 5.82 26.26 3.70
C GLN A 220 6.10 26.06 5.20
N MET A 221 6.58 27.13 5.84
CA MET A 221 6.88 27.17 7.28
C MET A 221 5.66 27.59 8.13
N ASP A 222 4.69 28.26 7.53
CA ASP A 222 3.47 28.73 8.18
C ASP A 222 2.41 27.62 8.17
N TRP A 223 1.90 27.26 9.36
CA TRP A 223 1.03 26.10 9.57
C TRP A 223 -0.44 26.41 9.36
#